data_AF-A0A2X1QGK9-F1
#
_entry.id   AF-A0A2X1QGK9-F1
#
_cell.length_a   1.000
_cell.length_b   1.000
_cell.length_c   1.000
_cell.angle_alpha   90.00
_cell.angle_beta   90.00
_cell.angle_gamma   90.00
#
_symmetry.space_group_name_H-M   'P 1'
#
loop_
_entity.id
_entity.type
_entity.pdbx_description
1 polymer ?
#
loop_
_entity_poly.entity_id
_entity_poly.type
_entity_poly.pdbx_seq_one_letter_code
_entity_poly.pdbx_strand_id
1 'polypeptide(L)'
;MLVNPIGPTCHKGTTSCFGETGHQWLFLYQLEQLLAERKHADPESSYTAKLYASGTKRIAQKVGEEGVETALAATVNGRFELKNEASDLMYHLLVLLQDQGWISGK
;
A
#
# COMPACT_ATOMS: atom_id res chain seq x y z
N MET A 1 -25.49 -2.53 -10.34
CA MET A 1 -25.52 -1.09 -10.01
C MET A 1 -24.21 -0.76 -9.30
N LEU A 2 -23.50 0.28 -9.74
CA LEU A 2 -22.25 0.74 -9.12
C LEU A 2 -22.53 2.07 -8.40
N VAL A 3 -22.01 2.25 -7.19
CA VAL A 3 -22.24 3.42 -6.33
C VAL A 3 -20.98 3.70 -5.51
N ASN A 4 -20.69 4.98 -5.28
CA ASN A 4 -19.67 5.43 -4.32
C ASN A 4 -20.34 5.74 -2.97
N PRO A 5 -20.07 4.98 -1.90
CA PRO A 5 -20.68 5.23 -0.59
C PRO A 5 -20.09 6.49 0.08
N ILE A 6 -20.91 7.18 0.87
CA ILE A 6 -20.47 8.30 1.72
C ILE A 6 -20.44 7.78 3.16
N GLY A 7 -19.27 7.33 3.63
CA GLY A 7 -19.10 6.69 4.94
C GLY A 7 -19.33 5.17 4.92
N PRO A 8 -19.31 4.50 6.08
CA PRO A 8 -19.50 3.06 6.18
C PRO A 8 -20.92 2.66 5.80
N THR A 9 -21.05 1.68 4.90
CA THR A 9 -22.34 1.23 4.36
C THR A 9 -23.11 0.31 5.31
N CYS A 10 -22.42 -0.39 6.22
CA CYS A 10 -23.05 -1.34 7.14
C CYS A 10 -23.48 -0.67 8.44
N HIS A 11 -24.64 -1.09 8.99
CA HIS A 11 -25.16 -0.63 10.28
C HIS A 11 -24.26 -0.93 11.49
N LYS A 12 -23.22 -1.76 11.31
CA LYS A 12 -22.19 -2.05 12.33
C LYS A 12 -20.94 -1.18 12.19
N GLY A 13 -20.94 -0.21 11.27
CA GLY A 13 -19.79 0.65 10.98
C GLY A 13 -18.74 0.02 10.05
N THR A 14 -18.98 -1.17 9.50
CA THR A 14 -18.10 -1.82 8.53
C THR A 14 -18.41 -1.39 7.09
N THR A 15 -17.52 -1.70 6.14
CA THR A 15 -17.67 -1.34 4.71
C THR A 15 -18.74 -2.14 3.98
N SER A 16 -19.02 -3.38 4.41
CA SER A 16 -20.01 -4.28 3.82
C SER A 16 -20.83 -5.04 4.87
N CYS A 17 -21.97 -5.58 4.44
CA CYS A 17 -22.83 -6.46 5.25
C CYS A 17 -22.29 -7.90 5.37
N PHE A 18 -21.28 -8.28 4.58
CA PHE A 18 -20.85 -9.67 4.40
C PHE A 18 -19.61 -10.04 5.25
N GLY A 19 -19.33 -9.28 6.31
CA GLY A 19 -18.20 -9.53 7.21
C GLY A 19 -16.85 -9.34 6.52
N GLU A 20 -15.90 -10.23 6.81
CA GLU A 20 -14.53 -10.20 6.26
C GLU A 20 -14.41 -10.84 4.88
N THR A 21 -15.52 -11.29 4.29
CA THR A 21 -15.48 -11.86 2.95
C THR A 21 -15.22 -10.78 1.91
N GLY A 22 -14.28 -11.05 1.01
CA GLY A 22 -13.90 -10.15 -0.06
C GLY A 22 -13.12 -10.89 -1.13
N HIS A 23 -13.09 -10.34 -2.34
CA HIS A 23 -12.19 -10.87 -3.37
C HIS A 23 -10.74 -10.53 -3.01
N GLN A 24 -9.78 -11.36 -3.43
CA GLN A 24 -8.37 -11.23 -3.02
C GLN A 24 -7.77 -9.84 -3.32
N TRP A 25 -8.16 -9.23 -4.44
CA TRP A 25 -7.66 -7.91 -4.84
C TRP A 25 -8.16 -6.76 -3.95
N LEU A 26 -9.23 -6.96 -3.16
CA LEU A 26 -9.74 -5.95 -2.23
C LEU A 26 -8.67 -5.58 -1.18
N PHE A 27 -7.78 -6.52 -0.87
CA PHE A 27 -6.66 -6.30 0.03
C PHE A 27 -5.76 -5.15 -0.41
N LEU A 28 -5.48 -5.00 -1.71
CA LEU A 28 -4.61 -3.91 -2.20
C LEU A 28 -5.26 -2.54 -1.98
N TYR A 29 -6.56 -2.44 -2.18
CA TYR A 29 -7.32 -1.23 -1.88
C TYR A 29 -7.33 -0.94 -0.37
N GLN A 30 -7.53 -1.95 0.48
CA GLN A 30 -7.46 -1.79 1.93
C GLN A 30 -6.06 -1.37 2.40
N LEU A 31 -5.00 -1.92 1.79
CA LEU A 31 -3.63 -1.53 2.05
C LEU A 31 -3.40 -0.06 1.69
N GLU A 32 -3.83 0.38 0.51
CA GLU A 32 -3.78 1.78 0.10
C GLU A 32 -4.46 2.71 1.13
N GLN A 33 -5.67 2.38 1.58
CA GLN A 33 -6.38 3.16 2.60
C GLN A 33 -5.59 3.23 3.92
N LEU A 34 -5.03 2.10 4.37
CA LEU A 34 -4.18 2.06 5.56
C LEU A 34 -2.91 2.92 5.41
N LEU A 35 -2.29 2.93 4.22
CA LEU A 35 -1.12 3.76 3.94
C LEU A 35 -1.49 5.25 3.93
N ALA A 36 -2.70 5.61 3.48
CA ALA A 36 -3.21 6.97 3.53
C ALA A 36 -3.43 7.45 4.97
N GLU A 37 -4.06 6.62 5.82
CA GLU A 37 -4.28 6.91 7.24
C GLU A 37 -2.98 7.17 7.99
N ARG A 38 -1.91 6.43 7.65
CA ARG A 38 -0.60 6.54 8.30
C ARG A 38 0.24 7.73 7.84
N LYS A 39 -0.17 8.49 6.82
CA LYS A 39 0.61 9.62 6.28
C LYS A 39 0.93 10.70 7.30
N HIS A 40 0.02 10.91 8.27
CA HIS A 40 0.15 11.93 9.31
C HIS A 40 0.24 11.35 10.72
N ALA A 41 0.45 10.03 10.84
CA ALA A 41 0.64 9.39 12.12
C ALA A 41 2.03 9.70 12.71
N ASP A 42 2.19 9.46 14.01
CA ASP A 42 3.48 9.57 14.69
C ASP A 42 4.52 8.66 13.99
N PRO A 43 5.71 9.18 13.61
CA PRO A 43 6.76 8.37 12.97
C PRO A 43 7.14 7.10 13.74
N GLU A 44 6.99 7.07 15.06
CA GLU A 44 7.31 5.90 15.89
C GLU A 44 6.16 4.87 15.94
N SER A 45 4.97 5.22 15.44
CA SER A 45 3.80 4.33 15.47
C SER A 45 3.84 3.20 14.43
N SER A 46 4.57 3.38 13.32
CA SER A 46 4.63 2.38 12.25
C SER A 46 5.77 2.64 11.28
N TYR A 47 6.21 1.58 10.59
CA TYR A 47 7.16 1.68 9.48
C TYR A 47 6.71 2.69 8.41
N THR A 48 5.42 2.68 8.04
CA THR A 48 4.86 3.59 7.04
C THR A 48 4.98 5.05 7.49
N ALA A 49 4.61 5.35 8.73
CA ALA A 49 4.70 6.70 9.27
C ALA A 49 6.14 7.20 9.29
N LYS A 50 7.08 6.36 9.73
CA LYS A 50 8.52 6.64 9.67
C LYS A 50 9.01 6.91 8.25
N LEU A 51 8.51 6.14 7.29
CA LEU A 51 8.90 6.27 5.89
C LEU A 51 8.41 7.59 5.29
N TYR A 52 7.17 8.02 5.57
CA TYR A 52 6.67 9.35 5.21
C TYR A 52 7.47 10.46 5.88
N ALA A 53 7.77 10.35 7.17
CA ALA A 53 8.58 11.33 7.90
C ALA A 53 10.02 11.44 7.35
N SER A 54 10.52 10.40 6.70
CA SER A 54 11.83 10.39 6.03
C SER A 54 11.84 11.14 4.68
N GLY A 55 10.67 11.54 4.18
CA GLY A 55 10.48 12.35 2.99
C GLY A 55 10.60 11.60 1.66
N THR A 56 10.09 12.24 0.59
CA THR A 56 9.99 11.68 -0.77
C THR A 56 11.28 11.07 -1.28
N LYS A 57 12.44 11.67 -0.98
CA LYS A 57 13.74 11.14 -1.43
C LYS A 57 13.99 9.71 -0.91
N ARG A 58 13.71 9.45 0.37
CA ARG A 58 13.92 8.11 0.96
C ARG A 58 12.90 7.11 0.43
N ILE A 59 11.65 7.54 0.24
CA ILE A 59 10.59 6.71 -0.35
C ILE A 59 10.96 6.29 -1.78
N ALA A 60 11.35 7.25 -2.62
CA ALA A 60 11.74 6.99 -4.00
C ALA A 60 13.01 6.13 -4.10
N GLN A 61 13.97 6.30 -3.17
CA GLN A 61 15.13 5.44 -3.08
C GLN A 61 14.73 3.98 -2.86
N LYS A 62 13.80 3.70 -1.94
CA LYS A 62 13.28 2.33 -1.73
C LYS A 62 12.67 1.76 -3.00
N VAL A 63 11.82 2.53 -3.71
CA VAL A 63 11.26 2.08 -5.00
C VAL A 63 12.36 1.69 -6.00
N GLY A 64 13.45 2.45 -6.07
CA GLY A 64 14.59 2.12 -6.91
C GLY A 64 15.33 0.86 -6.49
N GLU A 65 15.59 0.69 -5.19
CA GLU A 65 16.22 -0.51 -4.60
C GLU A 65 15.39 -1.77 -4.91
N GLU A 66 14.10 -1.77 -4.54
CA GLU A 66 13.21 -2.92 -4.75
C GLU A 66 13.01 -3.24 -6.23
N GLY A 67 13.07 -2.22 -7.10
CA GLY A 67 12.99 -2.41 -8.55
C GLY A 67 14.19 -3.18 -9.10
N VAL A 68 15.40 -2.89 -8.59
CA VAL A 68 16.62 -3.62 -8.95
C VAL A 68 16.57 -5.03 -8.36
N GLU A 69 16.18 -5.18 -7.10
CA GLU A 69 16.08 -6.48 -6.41
C GLU A 69 15.06 -7.39 -7.10
N THR A 70 13.88 -6.87 -7.49
CA THR A 70 12.88 -7.59 -8.28
C THR A 70 13.44 -8.07 -9.61
N ALA A 71 14.16 -7.21 -10.34
CA ALA A 71 14.76 -7.58 -11.62
C ALA A 71 15.84 -8.67 -11.45
N LEU A 72 16.68 -8.55 -10.42
CA LEU A 72 17.68 -9.56 -10.09
C LEU A 72 17.01 -10.88 -9.69
N ALA A 73 16.00 -10.87 -8.83
CA ALA A 73 15.30 -12.07 -8.39
C ALA A 73 14.66 -12.83 -9.55
N ALA A 74 14.13 -12.12 -10.55
CA ALA A 74 13.62 -12.72 -11.78
C ALA A 74 14.71 -13.42 -12.61
N THR A 75 15.96 -12.96 -12.52
CA THR A 75 17.08 -13.49 -13.29
C THR A 75 17.84 -14.62 -12.59
N VAL A 76 18.01 -14.54 -11.26
CA VAL A 76 18.97 -15.40 -10.53
C VAL A 76 18.40 -16.10 -9.28
N ASN A 77 17.38 -15.54 -8.62
CA ASN A 77 16.97 -16.02 -7.29
C ASN A 77 15.65 -16.81 -7.25
N GLY A 78 14.93 -16.83 -8.37
CA GLY A 78 13.78 -17.71 -8.58
C GLY A 78 12.46 -17.17 -8.00
N ARG A 79 11.40 -17.98 -8.13
CA ARG A 79 10.01 -17.52 -7.94
C ARG A 79 9.66 -17.05 -6.52
N PHE A 80 10.31 -17.61 -5.50
CA PHE A 80 10.01 -17.25 -4.11
C PHE A 80 10.49 -15.83 -3.80
N GLU A 81 11.74 -15.53 -4.14
CA GLU A 81 12.33 -14.21 -3.93
C GLU A 81 11.63 -13.18 -4.81
N LEU A 82 11.40 -13.49 -6.09
CA LEU A 82 10.65 -12.61 -6.99
C LEU A 82 9.29 -12.20 -6.42
N LYS A 83 8.59 -13.11 -5.75
CA LYS A 83 7.29 -12.80 -5.12
C LYS A 83 7.45 -11.80 -3.97
N ASN A 84 8.49 -11.92 -3.15
CA ASN A 84 8.72 -11.02 -2.02
C ASN A 84 9.16 -9.64 -2.51
N GLU A 85 10.17 -9.58 -3.39
CA GLU A 85 10.67 -8.31 -3.95
C GLU A 85 9.57 -7.55 -4.71
N ALA A 86 8.75 -8.26 -5.48
CA ALA A 86 7.61 -7.64 -6.15
C ALA A 86 6.57 -7.09 -5.14
N SER A 87 6.40 -7.76 -3.99
CA SER A 87 5.51 -7.28 -2.93
C SER A 87 6.06 -6.03 -2.26
N ASP A 88 7.36 -5.98 -2.00
CA ASP A 88 8.04 -4.81 -1.42
C ASP A 88 8.03 -3.62 -2.40
N LEU A 89 8.27 -3.88 -3.70
CA LEU A 89 8.13 -2.89 -4.76
C LEU A 89 6.71 -2.32 -4.81
N MET A 90 5.67 -3.17 -4.80
CA MET A 90 4.28 -2.72 -4.79
C MET A 90 3.96 -1.86 -3.56
N TYR A 91 4.40 -2.29 -2.37
CA TYR A 91 4.21 -1.54 -1.13
C TYR A 91 4.86 -0.15 -1.22
N HIS A 92 6.13 -0.10 -1.61
CA HIS A 92 6.88 1.15 -1.69
C HIS A 92 6.35 2.09 -2.79
N LEU A 93 5.88 1.52 -3.90
CA LEU A 93 5.22 2.28 -4.96
C LEU A 93 3.90 2.92 -4.48
N LEU A 94 3.06 2.19 -3.75
CA LEU A 94 1.82 2.75 -3.19
C LEU A 94 2.11 3.89 -2.21
N VAL A 95 3.11 3.74 -1.33
CA VAL A 95 3.55 4.83 -0.43
C VAL A 95 4.00 6.05 -1.21
N LEU A 96 4.79 5.87 -2.29
CA LEU A 96 5.25 6.98 -3.13
C LEU A 96 4.09 7.70 -3.81
N LEU A 97 3.17 6.95 -4.40
CA LEU A 97 1.99 7.52 -5.08
C LEU A 97 1.10 8.29 -4.10
N GLN A 98 0.94 7.79 -2.88
CA GLN A 98 0.21 8.48 -1.81
C GLN A 98 0.95 9.74 -1.33
N ASP A 99 2.28 9.68 -1.19
CA ASP A 99 3.12 10.83 -0.83
C ASP A 99 2.93 11.97 -1.84
N GLN A 100 2.96 11.64 -3.13
CA GLN A 100 2.77 12.57 -4.26
C GLN A 100 1.30 12.96 -4.53
N GLY A 101 0.34 12.33 -3.84
CA GLY A 101 -1.09 12.64 -3.95
C GLY A 101 -1.79 12.06 -5.17
N TRP A 102 -1.20 11.07 -5.86
CA TRP A 102 -1.74 10.49 -7.10
C TRP A 102 -2.87 9.48 -6.85
N ILE A 103 -2.85 8.84 -5.69
CA ILE A 103 -3.85 7.84 -5.28
C ILE A 103 -4.56 8.29 -4.00
N SER A 104 -5.02 9.54 -3.99
CA SER A 104 -5.87 9.98 -2.89
C SER A 104 -7.28 9.42 -3.14
N GLY A 105 -7.82 8.62 -2.21
CA GLY A 105 -9.19 8.09 -2.22
C GLY A 105 -10.28 9.16 -2.14
N LYS A 106 -10.29 10.08 -3.11
CA LYS A 106 -11.30 11.09 -3.38
C LYS A 106 -11.86 10.89 -4.78
#